data_AF-A3AW03-F1
#
_entry.id   AF-A3AW03-F1
#
_cell.length_a   1.000
_cell.length_b   1.000
_cell.length_c   1.000
_cell.angle_alpha   90.00
_cell.angle_beta   90.00
_cell.angle_gamma   90.00
#
_symmetry.space_group_name_H-M   'P 1'
#
loop_
_entity.id
_entity.type
_entity.pdbx_description
1 polymer ?
#
loop_
_entity_poly.entity_id
_entity_poly.type
_entity_poly.pdbx_seq_one_letter_code
_entity_poly.pdbx_strand_id
1 'polypeptide(L)'
;MGRVAPSVEEVGGEQPPPALGPGETVSGTVAELRAAYESGRTRSLEWRQSQLRGLLRLLAEEEAAAFRALREDLGKHQAEAYRDEIGVLVKSANAALREVGKWMAPEKASPDLTTL
;
A
#
# COMPACT_ATOMS: atom_id res chain seq x y z
N MET A 1 -16.39 29.26 23.19
CA MET A 1 -14.95 29.09 22.94
C MET A 1 -14.73 27.79 22.18
N GLY A 2 -14.49 27.89 20.86
CA GLY A 2 -14.26 26.73 19.99
C GLY A 2 -12.88 26.14 20.23
N ARG A 3 -12.82 24.82 20.42
CA ARG A 3 -11.57 24.08 20.44
C ARG A 3 -11.14 23.92 18.97
N VAL A 4 -10.15 24.71 18.56
CA VAL A 4 -9.50 24.59 17.26
C VAL A 4 -8.81 23.23 17.21
N ALA A 5 -9.19 22.38 16.26
CA ALA A 5 -8.45 21.16 15.95
C ALA A 5 -7.08 21.54 15.39
N PRO A 6 -5.98 20.85 15.75
CA PRO A 6 -4.68 21.15 15.18
C PRO A 6 -4.71 20.89 13.67
N SER A 7 -4.07 21.79 12.93
CA SER A 7 -3.90 21.78 11.49
C SER A 7 -3.24 20.49 11.00
N VAL A 8 -3.66 20.03 9.82
CA VAL A 8 -3.29 18.78 9.16
C VAL A 8 -1.87 18.78 8.56
N GLU A 9 -0.96 19.58 9.11
CA GLU A 9 0.40 19.71 8.61
C GLU A 9 1.35 19.13 9.65
N GLU A 10 1.72 17.86 9.46
CA GLU A 10 2.97 17.18 9.89
C GLU A 10 2.78 15.65 9.82
N VAL A 11 2.33 15.13 8.67
CA VAL A 11 2.61 13.72 8.31
C VAL A 11 3.64 13.80 7.21
N GLY A 12 4.90 13.57 7.58
CA GLY A 12 6.05 13.66 6.70
C GLY A 12 5.75 13.06 5.34
N GLY A 13 5.97 13.85 4.29
CA GLY A 13 5.87 13.41 2.91
C GLY A 13 6.85 12.28 2.67
N GLU A 14 6.37 11.05 2.74
CA GLU A 14 7.17 9.89 2.39
C GLU A 14 7.17 9.79 0.87
N GLN A 15 8.34 10.09 0.28
CA GLN A 15 8.60 9.88 -1.13
C GLN A 15 8.19 8.45 -1.53
N PRO A 16 7.57 8.27 -2.70
CA PRO A 16 7.35 6.93 -3.24
C PRO A 16 8.69 6.18 -3.26
N PRO A 17 8.72 4.86 -2.96
CA PRO A 17 9.95 4.10 -2.98
C PRO A 17 10.62 4.26 -4.34
N PRO A 18 11.90 4.66 -4.41
CA PRO A 18 12.57 4.89 -5.67
C PRO A 18 12.62 3.58 -6.47
N ALA A 19 12.40 3.67 -7.78
CA ALA A 19 12.89 2.64 -8.69
C ALA A 19 14.42 2.59 -8.52
N LEU A 20 14.99 1.38 -8.47
CA LEU A 20 16.43 1.15 -8.24
C LEU A 20 17.26 2.20 -8.98
N GLY A 21 17.80 3.15 -8.22
CA GLY A 21 18.57 4.24 -8.79
C GLY A 21 19.85 3.69 -9.45
N PRO A 22 20.46 4.42 -10.41
CA PRO A 22 21.78 4.05 -10.90
C PRO A 22 22.77 4.03 -9.72
N GLY A 23 23.17 2.83 -9.28
CA GLY A 23 24.06 2.62 -8.12
C GLY A 23 23.43 1.89 -6.93
N GLU A 24 22.12 1.66 -6.94
CA GLU A 24 21.43 0.89 -5.90
C GLU A 24 21.60 -0.61 -6.17
N THR A 25 22.13 -1.35 -5.19
CA THR A 25 22.27 -2.80 -5.29
C THR A 25 21.03 -3.49 -4.74
N VAL A 26 20.63 -4.61 -5.34
CA VAL A 26 19.55 -5.46 -4.80
C VAL A 26 19.76 -5.77 -3.32
N SER A 27 21.01 -5.99 -2.90
CA SER A 27 21.34 -6.23 -1.49
C SER A 27 21.07 -5.01 -0.60
N GLY A 28 21.32 -3.80 -1.09
CA GLY A 28 21.04 -2.56 -0.38
C GLY A 28 19.55 -2.38 -0.14
N THR A 29 18.73 -2.44 -1.20
CA THR A 29 17.28 -2.32 -1.11
C THR A 29 16.67 -3.36 -0.17
N VAL A 30 17.14 -4.62 -0.24
CA VAL A 30 16.68 -5.68 0.66
C VAL A 30 17.03 -5.37 2.12
N ALA A 31 18.23 -4.85 2.39
CA ALA A 31 18.63 -4.48 3.74
C ALA A 31 17.74 -3.35 4.31
N GLU A 32 17.42 -2.33 3.50
CA GLU A 32 16.54 -1.23 3.91
C GLU A 32 15.11 -1.70 4.18
N LEU A 33 14.54 -2.54 3.31
CA LEU A 33 13.20 -3.10 3.50
C LEU A 33 13.13 -3.96 4.77
N ARG A 34 14.18 -4.74 5.06
CA ARG A 34 14.29 -5.51 6.31
C ARG A 34 14.34 -4.60 7.52
N ALA A 35 15.19 -3.57 7.50
CA ALA A 35 15.27 -2.61 8.60
C ALA A 35 13.91 -1.92 8.87
N ALA A 36 13.20 -1.52 7.81
CA ALA A 36 11.86 -0.95 7.93
C ALA A 36 10.85 -1.94 8.55
N TYR A 37 10.92 -3.23 8.21
CA TYR A 37 10.08 -4.26 8.81
C TYR A 37 10.44 -4.51 10.29
N GLU A 38 11.72 -4.70 10.58
CA GLU A 38 12.25 -5.02 11.92
C GLU A 38 12.02 -3.88 12.92
N SER A 39 12.02 -2.63 12.47
CA SER A 39 11.63 -1.48 13.30
C SER A 39 10.18 -1.52 13.79
N GLY A 40 9.34 -2.42 13.23
CA GLY A 40 7.92 -2.52 13.56
C GLY A 40 7.03 -1.46 12.90
N ARG A 41 7.60 -0.54 12.11
CA ARG A 41 6.88 0.54 11.42
C ARG A 41 5.68 0.03 10.60
N THR A 42 5.82 -1.13 9.97
CA THR A 42 4.80 -1.74 9.11
C THR A 42 3.67 -2.46 9.87
N ARG A 43 3.73 -2.52 11.20
CA ARG A 43 2.75 -3.26 12.03
C ARG A 43 1.46 -2.50 12.27
N SER A 44 1.49 -1.17 12.30
CA SER A 44 0.31 -0.39 12.67
C SER A 44 -0.77 -0.45 11.58
N LEU A 45 -2.04 -0.41 12.01
CA LEU A 45 -3.19 -0.34 11.10
C LEU A 45 -3.13 0.94 10.26
N GLU A 46 -2.76 2.06 10.89
CA GLU A 46 -2.63 3.36 10.23
C GLU A 46 -1.63 3.30 9.07
N TRP A 47 -0.44 2.72 9.30
CA TRP A 47 0.57 2.59 8.25
C TRP A 47 0.06 1.75 7.09
N ARG A 48 -0.59 0.61 7.36
CA ARG A 48 -1.12 -0.24 6.28
C ARG A 48 -2.23 0.45 5.49
N GLN A 49 -3.11 1.19 6.16
CA GLN A 49 -4.13 1.98 5.48
C GLN A 49 -3.51 3.12 4.66
N SER A 50 -2.46 3.78 5.16
CA SER A 50 -1.76 4.84 4.42
C SER A 50 -1.12 4.29 3.14
N GLN A 51 -0.53 3.09 3.19
CA GLN A 51 0.02 2.41 2.01
C GLN A 51 -1.07 2.03 1.00
N LEU A 52 -2.21 1.48 1.44
CA LEU A 52 -3.33 1.17 0.56
C LEU A 52 -3.91 2.43 -0.13
N ARG A 53 -4.01 3.54 0.60
CA ARG A 53 -4.38 4.84 0.01
C ARG A 53 -3.30 5.35 -0.95
N GLY A 54 -2.03 5.08 -0.67
CA GLY A 54 -0.91 5.35 -1.56
C GLY A 54 -1.04 4.62 -2.90
N LEU A 55 -1.39 3.33 -2.87
CA LEU A 55 -1.65 2.56 -4.10
C LEU A 55 -2.81 3.15 -4.90
N LEU A 56 -3.90 3.57 -4.24
CA LEU A 56 -5.02 4.21 -4.92
C LEU A 56 -4.63 5.55 -5.57
N ARG A 57 -3.80 6.36 -4.89
CA ARG A 57 -3.27 7.60 -5.47
C ARG A 57 -2.38 7.33 -6.66
N LEU A 58 -1.43 6.40 -6.54
CA LEU A 58 -0.54 6.01 -7.64
C LEU A 58 -1.33 5.58 -8.88
N LEU A 59 -2.33 4.72 -8.71
CA LEU A 59 -3.16 4.25 -9.83
C LEU A 59 -3.97 5.39 -10.49
N ALA A 60 -4.38 6.40 -9.72
CA ALA A 60 -5.11 7.55 -10.25
C ALA A 60 -4.18 8.55 -10.96
N GLU A 61 -3.01 8.82 -10.37
CA GLU A 61 -2.02 9.76 -10.89
C GLU A 61 -1.35 9.24 -12.17
N GLU A 62 -1.05 7.94 -12.23
CA GLU A 62 -0.34 7.30 -13.34
C GLU A 62 -1.26 6.55 -14.32
N GLU A 63 -2.58 6.73 -14.24
CA GLU A 63 -3.56 5.97 -15.03
C GLU A 63 -3.26 6.06 -16.54
N ALA A 64 -3.03 7.27 -17.05
CA ALA A 64 -2.73 7.49 -18.45
C ALA A 64 -1.39 6.88 -18.88
N ALA A 65 -0.38 6.89 -18.00
CA ALA A 65 0.91 6.27 -18.26
C ALA A 65 0.79 4.75 -18.32
N ALA A 66 0.04 4.16 -17.38
CA ALA A 66 -0.23 2.73 -17.35
C ALA A 66 -0.98 2.27 -18.62
N PHE A 67 -1.98 3.02 -19.10
CA PHE A 67 -2.66 2.69 -20.35
C PHE A 67 -1.75 2.74 -21.57
N ARG A 68 -0.85 3.72 -21.66
CA ARG A 68 0.14 3.78 -22.75
C ARG A 68 1.06 2.57 -22.72
N ALA A 69 1.63 2.25 -21.56
CA ALA A 69 2.49 1.08 -21.41
C ALA A 69 1.78 -0.22 -21.79
N LEU A 70 0.56 -0.44 -21.29
CA LEU A 70 -0.24 -1.64 -21.62
C LEU A 70 -0.63 -1.72 -23.10
N ARG A 71 -0.81 -0.59 -23.77
CA ARG A 71 -1.02 -0.54 -25.22
C ARG A 71 0.28 -0.89 -25.97
N GLU A 72 1.40 -0.32 -25.57
CA GLU A 72 2.70 -0.52 -26.22
C GLU A 72 3.20 -1.96 -26.07
N ASP A 73 3.11 -2.51 -24.86
CA ASP A 73 3.64 -3.84 -24.54
C ASP A 73 2.69 -4.98 -24.97
N LEU A 74 1.38 -4.79 -24.75
CA LEU A 74 0.39 -5.86 -24.87
C LEU A 74 -0.71 -5.57 -25.89
N GLY A 75 -0.73 -4.38 -26.49
CA GLY A 75 -1.79 -3.99 -27.43
C GLY A 75 -3.18 -3.88 -26.78
N LYS A 76 -3.29 -3.74 -25.46
CA LYS A 76 -4.61 -3.64 -24.79
C LYS A 76 -5.30 -2.32 -25.13
N HIS A 77 -6.60 -2.36 -25.43
CA HIS A 77 -7.40 -1.14 -25.53
C HIS A 77 -7.63 -0.56 -24.12
N GLN A 78 -7.81 0.75 -23.98
CA GLN A 78 -7.96 1.42 -22.69
C GLN A 78 -9.03 0.78 -21.79
N ALA A 79 -10.22 0.50 -22.35
CA ALA A 79 -11.31 -0.13 -21.61
C ALA A 79 -10.97 -1.54 -21.10
N GLU A 80 -10.21 -2.32 -21.87
CA GLU A 80 -9.73 -3.65 -21.46
C GLU A 80 -8.67 -3.53 -20.37
N ALA A 81 -7.68 -2.64 -20.55
CA ALA A 81 -6.65 -2.35 -19.56
C ALA A 81 -7.25 -1.91 -18.22
N TYR A 82 -8.28 -1.06 -18.24
CA TYR A 82 -8.97 -0.66 -17.02
C TYR A 82 -9.75 -1.83 -16.41
N ARG A 83 -10.49 -2.59 -17.21
CA ARG A 83 -11.31 -3.70 -16.71
C ARG A 83 -10.47 -4.80 -16.06
N ASP A 84 -9.32 -5.14 -16.63
CA ASP A 84 -8.54 -6.30 -16.22
C ASP A 84 -7.40 -5.96 -15.25
N GLU A 85 -6.79 -4.78 -15.37
CA GLU A 85 -5.62 -4.41 -14.57
C GLU A 85 -5.98 -3.34 -13.52
N ILE A 86 -6.29 -2.12 -13.98
CA ILE A 86 -6.39 -0.95 -13.08
C ILE A 86 -7.62 -1.02 -12.17
N GLY A 87 -8.80 -1.26 -12.73
CA GLY A 87 -10.06 -1.32 -11.99
C GLY A 87 -10.11 -2.47 -10.99
N VAL A 88 -9.47 -3.61 -11.30
CA VAL A 88 -9.34 -4.75 -10.38
C VAL A 88 -8.49 -4.38 -9.17
N LEU A 89 -7.37 -3.66 -9.38
CA LEU A 89 -6.52 -3.18 -8.29
C LEU A 89 -7.24 -2.14 -7.44
N VAL A 90 -7.93 -1.16 -8.05
CA VAL A 90 -8.74 -0.17 -7.33
C VAL A 90 -9.80 -0.83 -6.47
N LYS A 91 -10.53 -1.82 -7.02
CA LYS A 91 -11.55 -2.57 -6.27
C LYS A 91 -10.92 -3.34 -5.09
N SER A 92 -9.79 -4.00 -5.33
CA SER A 92 -9.08 -4.81 -4.32
C SER A 92 -8.53 -3.96 -3.19
N ALA A 93 -7.88 -2.83 -3.50
CA ALA A 93 -7.36 -1.90 -2.49
C ALA A 93 -8.48 -1.29 -1.64
N ASN A 94 -9.61 -0.91 -2.26
CA ASN A 94 -10.77 -0.42 -1.53
C ASN A 94 -11.41 -1.51 -0.63
N ALA A 95 -11.46 -2.76 -1.09
CA ALA A 95 -11.93 -3.87 -0.26
C ALA A 95 -11.00 -4.10 0.93
N ALA A 96 -9.69 -4.11 0.70
CA ALA A 96 -8.70 -4.25 1.76
C ALA A 96 -8.80 -3.08 2.77
N LEU A 97 -8.99 -1.84 2.33
CA LEU A 97 -9.18 -0.69 3.23
C LEU A 97 -10.37 -0.86 4.19
N ARG A 98 -11.47 -1.47 3.73
CA ARG A 98 -12.64 -1.73 4.58
C ARG A 98 -12.41 -2.84 5.60
N GLU A 99 -11.64 -3.86 5.23
CA GLU A 99 -11.51 -5.09 6.02
C GLU A 99 -10.21 -5.21 6.82
N VAL A 100 -9.16 -4.46 6.48
CA VAL A 100 -7.80 -4.66 7.04
C VAL A 100 -7.77 -4.52 8.57
N GLY A 101 -8.60 -3.65 9.15
CA GLY A 101 -8.72 -3.55 10.61
C GLY A 101 -9.27 -4.83 11.25
N LYS A 102 -10.25 -5.45 10.61
CA LYS A 102 -10.84 -6.73 11.06
C LYS A 102 -9.84 -7.88 10.88
N TRP A 103 -9.15 -7.94 9.73
CA TRP A 103 -8.17 -8.99 9.45
C TRP A 103 -6.95 -8.94 10.37
N MET A 104 -6.60 -7.76 10.88
CA MET A 104 -5.49 -7.58 11.81
C MET A 104 -5.85 -7.83 13.27
N ALA A 105 -7.14 -7.97 13.60
CA ALA A 105 -7.56 -8.17 14.98
C ALA A 105 -7.04 -9.52 15.51
N PRO A 106 -6.44 -9.58 16.71
CA PRO A 106 -6.03 -10.85 17.31
C PRO A 106 -7.23 -11.77 17.50
N GLU A 107 -7.09 -13.02 17.07
CA GLU A 107 -8.07 -14.06 17.36
C GLU A 107 -7.76 -14.69 18.72
N LYS A 108 -8.80 -14.89 19.55
CA LYS A 108 -8.64 -15.58 20.83
C LYS A 108 -8.41 -17.06 20.54
N ALA A 109 -7.23 -17.57 20.89
CA ALA A 109 -6.99 -19.00 20.90
C ALA A 109 -7.76 -19.66 22.06
N SER A 110 -8.43 -20.77 21.80
CA SER A 110 -8.93 -21.65 22.86
C SER A 110 -7.74 -22.19 23.65
N PRO A 111 -7.78 -22.19 25.00
CA PRO A 111 -6.70 -22.78 25.78
C PRO A 111 -6.58 -24.27 25.42
N ASP A 112 -5.38 -24.67 25.06
CA ASP A 112 -5.06 -26.06 24.74
C ASP A 112 -5.19 -26.89 26.02
N LEU A 113 -6.00 -27.95 26.00
CA LEU A 113 -6.30 -28.78 27.17
C LEU A 113 -5.06 -29.52 27.73
N THR A 114 -3.91 -29.42 27.05
CA THR A 114 -2.64 -30.06 27.40
C THR A 114 -1.77 -29.21 28.34
N THR A 115 -2.21 -28.00 28.73
CA THR A 115 -1.47 -27.11 29.66
C THR A 115 -2.06 -27.05 31.07
N LEU A 116 -2.94 -28.00 31.45
CA LEU A 116 -3.46 -28.17 32.81
C LEU A 116 -3.03 -29.53 33.37
#